data_AF-A0A2Y9ARQ0-F1
#
_entry.id   AF-A0A2Y9ARQ0-F1
#
_cell.length_a   1.000
_cell.length_b   1.000
_cell.length_c   1.000
_cell.angle_alpha   90.00
_cell.angle_beta   90.00
_cell.angle_gamma   90.00
#
_symmetry.space_group_name_H-M   'P 1'
#
loop_
_entity.id
_entity.type
_entity.pdbx_description
1 polymer ?
#
loop_
_entity_poly.entity_id
_entity_poly.type
_entity_poly.pdbx_seq_one_letter_code
_entity_poly.pdbx_strand_id
1 'polypeptide(L)' 'MSVVAADAATVDAAWARARDGADLGVTEALRDTDYGSHTFGVRDRDGNLWTVGTYRGTGATV' A
#
# COMPACT_ATOMS: atom_id res chain seq x y z
N MET A 1 -5.27 -6.48 7.34
CA MET A 1 -6.33 -6.09 6.38
C MET A 1 -5.68 -5.48 5.15
N SER A 2 -6.32 -5.58 3.98
CA SER A 2 -5.79 -5.06 2.72
C SER A 2 -6.69 -3.98 2.14
N VAL A 3 -6.07 -2.94 1.58
CA VAL A 3 -6.73 -1.89 0.80
C VAL A 3 -6.11 -1.90 -0.59
N VAL A 4 -6.97 -2.02 -1.61
CA VAL A 4 -6.56 -2.02 -3.01
C VAL A 4 -6.83 -0.64 -3.61
N ALA A 5 -5.77 -0.01 -4.11
CA ALA A 5 -5.85 1.25 -4.85
C ALA A 5 -5.98 1.00 -6.36
N ALA A 6 -6.62 1.93 -7.07
CA ALA A 6 -6.82 1.84 -8.51
C ALA A 6 -5.50 1.98 -9.31
N ASP A 7 -4.55 2.78 -8.80
CA ASP A 7 -3.26 3.06 -9.44
C ASP A 7 -2.16 3.33 -8.42
N ALA A 8 -0.91 3.35 -8.91
CA ALA A 8 0.28 3.53 -8.07
C ALA A 8 0.34 4.95 -7.45
N ALA A 9 -0.11 5.98 -8.17
CA ALA A 9 -0.11 7.36 -7.68
C ALA A 9 -0.99 7.53 -6.43
N THR A 10 -2.10 6.78 -6.36
CA THR A 10 -2.97 6.73 -5.18
C THR A 10 -2.24 6.10 -3.98
N VAL A 11 -1.45 5.05 -4.21
CA VAL A 11 -0.62 4.41 -3.18
C VAL A 11 0.50 5.35 -2.72
N ASP A 12 1.17 6.05 -3.64
CA ASP A 12 2.19 7.07 -3.33
C ASP A 12 1.63 8.17 -2.42
N ALA A 13 0.44 8.68 -2.75
CA ALA A 13 -0.22 9.71 -1.96
C ALA A 13 -0.64 9.19 -0.57
N ALA A 14 -1.01 7.91 -0.45
CA ALA A 14 -1.30 7.29 0.84
C ALA A 14 0.00 7.07 1.65
N TRP A 15 1.07 6.62 1.00
CA TRP A 15 2.39 6.43 1.61
C TRP A 15 2.95 7.74 2.18
N ALA A 16 2.87 8.83 1.42
CA ALA A 16 3.32 10.15 1.88
C ALA A 16 2.64 10.57 3.18
N ARG A 17 1.32 10.37 3.28
CA ARG A 17 0.55 10.65 4.51
C ARG A 17 0.90 9.69 5.63
N ALA A 18 1.08 8.41 5.32
CA ALA A 18 1.37 7.39 6.31
C ALA A 18 2.75 7.60 6.96
N ARG A 19 3.77 8.01 6.20
CA ARG A 19 5.12 8.27 6.72
C ARG A 19 5.14 9.42 7.74
N ASP A 20 4.29 10.42 7.52
CA ASP A 20 4.24 11.63 8.34
C ASP A 20 3.26 11.48 9.52
N GLY A 21 2.50 10.37 9.57
CA GLY A 21 1.53 10.08 10.62
C GLY A 21 2.18 9.54 11.89
N ALA A 22 2.10 10.29 13.00
CA ALA A 22 2.66 9.88 14.29
C ALA A 22 2.05 8.59 14.87
N ASP A 23 0.81 8.26 14.47
CA ASP A 23 0.07 7.10 14.97
C ASP A 23 0.25 5.84 14.10
N LEU A 24 1.11 5.90 13.07
CA LEU A 24 1.34 4.81 12.14
C LEU A 24 2.79 4.34 12.21
N GLY A 25 2.98 3.04 12.45
CA GLY A 25 4.29 2.39 12.35
C GLY A 25 4.46 1.73 10.99
N VAL A 26 5.46 2.14 10.21
CA VAL A 26 5.81 1.43 8.96
C VAL A 26 6.32 0.05 9.30
N THR A 27 5.63 -0.99 8.81
CA THR A 27 6.06 -2.39 8.94
C THR A 27 6.82 -2.85 7.71
N GLU A 28 6.44 -2.33 6.54
CA GLU A 28 7.14 -2.54 5.29
C GLU A 28 7.13 -1.25 4.47
N ALA A 29 8.29 -0.83 4.00
CA ALA A 29 8.40 0.35 3.14
C ALA A 29 7.71 0.12 1.80
N LEU A 30 7.33 1.24 1.16
CA LEU A 30 6.81 1.25 -0.20
C LEU A 30 7.78 0.56 -1.16
N ARG A 31 7.27 -0.42 -1.90
CA ARG A 31 8.04 -1.20 -2.87
C ARG A 31 7.16 -1.68 -4.01
N ASP A 32 7.80 -1.90 -5.15
CA ASP A 32 7.23 -2.70 -6.22
C ASP A 32 7.50 -4.18 -5.96
N THR A 33 6.56 -5.03 -6.33
CA THR A 33 6.68 -6.49 -6.25
C THR A 33 6.92 -7.08 -7.62
N ASP A 34 7.52 -8.27 -7.67
CA ASP A 34 7.80 -8.97 -8.95
C ASP A 34 6.54 -9.34 -9.73
N TYR A 35 5.39 -9.42 -9.04
CA TYR A 35 4.06 -9.61 -9.63
C TYR A 35 3.36 -8.29 -9.99
N GLY A 36 4.08 -7.17 -9.92
CA GLY A 36 3.66 -5.86 -10.43
C GLY A 36 2.70 -5.09 -9.53
N SER A 37 2.65 -5.39 -8.24
CA SER A 37 1.95 -4.56 -7.25
C SER A 37 2.87 -3.45 -6.76
N HIS A 38 2.31 -2.27 -6.51
CA HIS A 38 2.96 -1.16 -5.83
C HIS A 38 2.35 -1.05 -4.44
N THR A 39 3.12 -1.33 -3.37
CA THR A 39 2.53 -1.64 -2.06
C THR A 39 3.42 -1.25 -0.87
N PHE A 40 2.79 -0.96 0.28
CA PHE A 40 3.44 -0.76 1.57
C PHE A 40 2.62 -1.35 2.73
N GLY A 41 3.25 -1.50 3.88
CA GLY A 41 2.62 -2.00 5.11
C GLY A 41 2.77 -1.05 6.28
N VAL A 42 1.68 -0.85 7.03
CA VAL A 42 1.66 -0.07 8.28
C VAL A 42 0.91 -0.78 9.39
N ARG A 43 1.24 -0.43 10.63
CA ARG A 43 0.52 -0.80 11.84
C ARG A 43 -0.09 0.44 12.48
N ASP A 44 -1.37 0.39 12.82
CA ASP A 44 -2.01 1.47 13.58
C ASP A 44 -1.76 1.36 15.10
N ARG A 45 -2.22 2.36 15.87
CA ARG A 45 -2.11 2.41 17.33
C ARG A 45 -2.80 1.25 18.06
N ASP A 46 -3.83 0.67 17.47
CA ASP A 46 -4.57 -0.46 18.05
C ASP A 46 -3.85 -1.79 17.72
N GLY A 47 -2.75 -1.72 16.97
CA GLY A 47 -1.94 -2.86 16.58
C GLY A 47 -2.42 -3.54 15.30
N ASN A 48 -3.42 -3.01 14.60
CA ASN A 48 -3.91 -3.62 13.38
C ASN A 48 -2.89 -3.43 12.26
N LEU A 49 -2.65 -4.51 11.51
CA LEU A 49 -1.79 -4.52 10.34
C LEU A 49 -2.59 -4.22 9.08
N TRP A 50 -2.10 -3.25 8.31
CA TRP A 50 -2.68 -2.80 7.07
C TRP A 50 -1.66 -2.92 5.95
N THR A 51 -2.08 -3.55 4.85
CA THR A 51 -1.35 -3.52 3.59
C THR A 51 -2.12 -2.65 2.62
N VAL A 52 -1.45 -1.69 2.00
CA VAL A 52 -2.04 -0.82 0.98
C VAL A 52 -1.25 -1.01 -0.30
N GLY A 53 -1.92 -1.37 -1.39
CA GLY A 53 -1.23 -1.50 -2.66
C GLY A 53 -2.15 -1.58 -3.86
N THR A 54 -1.55 -1.67 -5.05
CA THR A 54 -2.30 -1.90 -6.28
C THR A 54 -2.52 -3.38 -6.51
N TYR A 55 -3.60 -3.70 -7.21
CA TYR A 55 -3.79 -5.02 -7.79
C TYR A 55 -3.71 -4.90 -9.30
N ARG A 56 -2.68 -5.50 -9.90
CA ARG A 56 -2.72 -5.80 -11.33
C ARG A 56 -3.70 -6.94 -11.53
N GLY A 57 -4.96 -6.61 -11.80
CA GLY A 57 -5.88 -7.58 -12.37
C GLY A 57 -5.26 -8.18 -13.63
N THR A 58 -5.44 -9.49 -13.84
CA THR A 58 -5.10 -10.14 -15.11
C THR A 58 -5.78 -9.33 -16.21
N GLY A 59 -5.02 -8.57 -16.98
CA GLY A 59 -5.57 -7.65 -17.96
C GLY A 59 -6.53 -8.38 -18.88
N ALA A 60 -7.69 -7.79 -19.14
CA ALA A 60 -8.44 -8.11 -20.34
C ALA A 60 -7.48 -7.93 -21.52
N THR A 61 -7.14 -9.05 -22.15
CA THR A 61 -6.32 -9.08 -23.36
C THR A 61 -7.00 -8.25 -24.45
N VAL A 62 -6.16 -7.50 -25.17
CA VAL A 62 -6.46 -6.77 -26.43
C VAL A 62 -7.28 -7.57 -27.44
#